data_AF-A0A0J1HXL3-F1
#
_entry.id   AF-A0A0J1HXL3-F1
#
_cell.length_a   1.000
_cell.length_b   1.000
_cell.length_c   1.000
_cell.angle_alpha   90.00
_cell.angle_beta   90.00
_cell.angle_gamma   90.00
#
_symmetry.space_group_name_H-M   'P 1'
#
loop_
_entity.id
_entity.type
_entity.pdbx_description
1 polymer ?
#
loop_
_entity_poly.entity_id
_entity_poly.type
_entity_poly.pdbx_seq_one_letter_code
_entity_poly.pdbx_strand_id
1 'polypeptide(L)'
;MIQNSKTLHLFQMIRRRLFYTAFFSLVMSYIAKFLFTSSSLIDLFFILVFLLTFTVALAIKVYTSVAVHKWFMSGIKLSEHIGLQKLLLIPSTYYGKKVIEVHLKPLDLSDGFENFSKEKKEIMGLLYVELEDDFKKIAEWSNGEPLVTTTHLSLMNIWKKTSRNHFLIEPIDLYDPYVKMGNLEWVVASFSLTGKPSLKVPNKWYSYEFKRNEELICEKSSC
;
A
#
# COMPACT_ATOMS: atom_id res chain seq x y z
N MET A 1 -5.78 5.67 15.21
CA MET A 1 -5.23 4.46 14.56
C MET A 1 -5.46 4.65 13.07
N ILE A 2 -4.42 4.59 12.22
CA ILE A 2 -4.63 4.66 10.77
C ILE A 2 -5.33 3.35 10.38
N GLN A 3 -6.60 3.45 10.02
CA GLN A 3 -7.46 2.31 9.67
C GLN A 3 -7.66 2.18 8.16
N ASN A 4 -7.24 3.19 7.39
CA ASN A 4 -7.23 3.17 5.93
C ASN A 4 -6.25 4.18 5.33
N SER A 5 -5.93 3.93 4.07
CA SER A 5 -5.15 4.76 3.15
C SER A 5 -5.57 6.23 3.08
N LYS A 6 -6.86 6.54 3.14
CA LYS A 6 -7.38 7.92 3.08
C LYS A 6 -6.87 8.75 4.25
N THR A 7 -6.91 8.18 5.45
CA THR A 7 -6.40 8.82 6.67
C THR A 7 -4.89 9.05 6.57
N LEU A 8 -4.15 8.04 6.08
CA LEU A 8 -2.71 8.15 5.84
C LEU A 8 -2.38 9.25 4.83
N HIS A 9 -3.10 9.30 3.70
CA HIS A 9 -2.90 10.32 2.67
C HIS A 9 -3.18 11.72 3.20
N LEU A 10 -4.24 11.90 4.00
CA LEU A 10 -4.53 13.19 4.65
C LEU A 10 -3.37 13.63 5.54
N PHE A 11 -2.85 12.76 6.40
CA PHE A 11 -1.70 13.08 7.24
C PHE A 11 -0.45 13.40 6.40
N GLN A 12 -0.19 12.65 5.32
CA GLN A 12 0.93 12.95 4.42
C GLN A 12 0.77 14.30 3.72
N MET A 13 -0.45 14.66 3.31
CA MET A 13 -0.75 15.96 2.69
C MET A 13 -0.56 17.11 3.68
N ILE A 14 -1.09 17.00 4.90
CA ILE A 14 -0.91 17.99 5.96
C ILE A 14 0.58 18.14 6.27
N ARG A 15 1.30 17.03 6.45
CA ARG A 15 2.75 17.01 6.67
C ARG A 15 3.51 17.75 5.57
N ARG A 16 3.20 17.49 4.29
CA ARG A 16 3.84 18.18 3.15
C ARG A 16 3.62 19.70 3.24
N ARG A 17 2.39 20.14 3.49
CA ARG A 17 2.06 21.57 3.66
C ARG A 17 2.85 22.19 4.80
N LEU A 18 2.91 21.53 5.95
CA LEU A 18 3.68 22.02 7.10
C LEU A 18 5.18 22.13 6.80
N PHE A 19 5.77 21.16 6.08
CA PHE A 19 7.17 21.28 5.64
C PHE A 19 7.38 22.44 4.67
N TYR A 20 6.46 22.69 3.73
CA TYR A 20 6.53 23.85 2.85
C TYR A 20 6.44 25.17 3.63
N THR A 21 5.53 25.26 4.60
CA THR A 21 5.41 26.43 5.47
C THR A 21 6.66 26.64 6.32
N ALA A 22 7.23 25.56 6.88
CA ALA A 22 8.48 25.63 7.63
C ALA A 22 9.63 26.15 6.75
N PHE A 23 9.82 25.58 5.57
CA PHE A 23 10.84 26.01 4.62
C PHE A 23 10.66 27.48 4.22
N PHE A 24 9.43 27.88 3.87
CA PHE A 24 9.12 29.26 3.52
C PHE A 24 9.41 30.22 4.68
N SER A 25 9.04 29.85 5.91
CA SER A 25 9.29 30.67 7.10
C SER A 25 10.78 30.87 7.35
N LEU A 26 11.58 29.82 7.14
CA LEU A 26 13.04 29.90 7.24
C LEU A 26 13.62 30.87 6.20
N VAL A 27 13.19 30.77 4.93
CA VAL A 27 13.61 31.70 3.86
C VAL A 27 13.22 33.13 4.19
N MET A 28 12.00 33.37 4.69
CA MET A 28 11.54 34.70 5.06
C MET A 28 12.29 35.28 6.25
N SER A 29 12.72 34.47 7.22
CA SER A 29 13.62 34.89 8.30
C SER A 29 14.94 35.42 7.74
N TYR A 30 15.58 34.72 6.80
CA TYR A 30 16.80 35.20 6.15
C TYR A 30 16.57 36.51 5.38
N ILE A 31 15.48 36.62 4.63
CA ILE A 31 15.13 37.84 3.89
C ILE A 31 14.87 39.01 4.85
N ALA A 32 14.13 38.78 5.93
CA ALA A 32 13.84 39.80 6.94
C ALA A 32 15.13 40.31 7.59
N LYS A 33 16.05 39.40 7.95
CA LYS A 33 17.35 39.74 8.51
C LYS A 33 18.23 40.53 7.52
N PHE A 34 18.13 40.24 6.23
CA PHE A 34 18.84 40.97 5.19
C PHE A 34 18.28 42.38 4.96
N LEU A 35 16.95 42.52 4.86
CA LEU A 35 16.30 43.79 4.55
C LEU A 35 16.21 44.74 5.75
N PHE A 36 16.08 44.19 6.95
CA PHE A 36 15.80 44.96 8.15
C PHE A 36 16.79 44.55 9.25
N THR A 37 17.95 45.19 9.24
CA THR A 37 19.06 44.92 10.18
C THR A 37 18.67 45.13 11.65
N SER A 38 17.57 45.85 11.91
CA SER A 38 17.09 46.22 13.24
C SER A 38 15.82 45.47 13.70
N SER A 39 15.14 44.71 12.83
CA SER A 39 13.82 44.15 13.17
C SER A 39 13.92 42.74 13.78
N SER A 40 14.31 42.67 15.06
CA SER A 40 14.38 41.41 15.81
C SER A 40 13.03 40.70 15.96
N LEU A 41 11.92 41.45 16.02
CA LEU A 41 10.58 40.87 16.22
C LEU A 41 10.04 40.14 14.97
N ILE A 42 10.31 40.65 13.78
CA ILE A 42 9.88 40.02 12.52
C ILE A 42 10.64 38.71 12.29
N ASP A 43 11.96 38.73 12.53
CA ASP A 43 12.80 37.53 12.45
C ASP A 43 12.35 36.48 13.48
N LEU A 44 12.11 36.90 14.73
CA LEU A 44 11.61 36.02 15.79
C LEU A 44 10.27 35.37 15.41
N PHE A 45 9.35 36.13 14.81
CA PHE A 45 8.07 35.59 14.34
C PHE A 45 8.27 34.45 13.34
N PHE A 46 9.10 34.66 12.31
CA PHE A 46 9.36 33.63 11.30
C PHE A 46 10.06 32.39 11.88
N ILE A 47 11.00 32.58 12.81
CA ILE A 47 11.67 31.48 13.51
C ILE A 47 10.67 30.68 14.35
N LEU A 48 9.75 31.34 15.06
CA LEU A 48 8.71 30.66 15.84
C LEU A 48 7.76 29.86 14.95
N VAL A 49 7.33 30.42 13.81
CA VAL A 49 6.51 29.69 12.83
C VAL A 49 7.26 28.49 12.28
N PHE A 50 8.55 28.63 11.96
CA PHE A 50 9.40 27.51 11.55
C PHE A 50 9.43 26.41 12.60
N LEU A 51 9.78 26.73 13.85
CA LEU A 51 9.88 25.75 14.93
C LEU A 51 8.57 25.00 15.14
N LEU A 52 7.44 25.72 15.19
CA LEU A 52 6.13 25.11 15.38
C LEU A 52 5.76 24.19 14.20
N THR A 53 5.84 24.69 12.97
CA THR A 53 5.41 23.92 11.79
C THR A 53 6.32 22.73 11.53
N PHE A 54 7.62 22.87 11.75
CA PHE A 54 8.60 21.79 11.60
C PHE A 54 8.39 20.68 12.65
N THR A 55 8.22 21.05 13.93
CA THR A 55 8.01 20.07 15.00
C THR A 55 6.70 19.31 14.82
N VAL A 56 5.61 19.98 14.44
CA VAL A 56 4.33 19.32 14.13
C VAL A 56 4.47 18.41 12.90
N ALA A 57 5.15 18.85 11.84
CA ALA A 57 5.40 18.01 10.66
C ALA A 57 6.19 16.74 11.02
N LEU A 58 7.20 16.87 11.88
CA LEU A 58 8.00 15.76 12.38
C LEU A 58 7.16 14.79 13.23
N ALA A 59 6.34 15.31 14.14
CA ALA A 59 5.44 14.51 14.96
C ALA A 59 4.46 13.69 14.09
N ILE A 60 3.87 14.32 13.07
CA ILE A 60 3.00 13.62 12.11
C ILE A 60 3.79 12.54 11.35
N LYS A 61 5.03 12.81 10.92
CA LYS A 61 5.89 11.82 10.24
C LYS A 61 6.14 10.60 11.13
N VAL A 62 6.53 10.82 12.39
CA VAL A 62 6.80 9.73 13.34
C VAL A 62 5.52 8.94 13.62
N TYR A 63 4.42 9.63 13.92
CA TYR A 63 3.12 9.01 14.16
C TYR A 63 2.67 8.13 12.99
N THR A 64 2.71 8.67 11.77
CA THR A 64 2.31 7.94 10.56
C THR A 64 3.22 6.74 10.30
N SER A 65 4.54 6.89 10.49
CA SER A 65 5.49 5.79 10.33
C SER A 65 5.21 4.64 11.30
N VAL A 66 4.98 4.94 12.58
CA VAL A 66 4.66 3.94 13.60
C VAL A 66 3.33 3.27 13.30
N ALA A 67 2.32 4.05 12.89
CA ALA A 67 0.99 3.52 12.58
C ALA A 67 1.02 2.59 11.35
N VAL A 68 1.71 2.98 10.27
CA VAL A 68 1.88 2.14 9.08
C VAL A 68 2.66 0.87 9.41
N HIS A 69 3.74 0.98 10.20
CA HIS A 69 4.51 -0.19 10.60
C HIS A 69 3.65 -1.18 11.43
N LYS A 70 2.88 -0.69 12.40
CA LYS A 70 1.95 -1.55 13.16
C LYS A 70 0.90 -2.20 12.28
N TRP A 71 0.36 -1.46 11.32
CA TRP A 71 -0.64 -1.96 10.37
C TRP A 71 -0.05 -3.06 9.48
N PHE A 72 1.14 -2.85 8.94
CA PHE A 72 1.88 -3.84 8.15
C PHE A 72 2.22 -5.10 8.97
N MET A 73 2.73 -4.94 10.19
CA MET A 73 3.04 -6.06 11.08
C MET A 73 1.79 -6.85 11.47
N SER A 74 0.62 -6.20 11.57
CA SER A 74 -0.65 -6.90 11.76
C SER A 74 -0.97 -7.81 10.58
N GLY A 75 -0.70 -7.35 9.36
CA GLY A 75 -0.91 -8.16 8.16
C GLY A 75 0.07 -9.33 8.04
N ILE A 76 1.34 -9.11 8.41
CA ILE A 76 2.34 -10.18 8.46
C ILE A 76 1.88 -11.28 9.43
N LYS A 77 1.53 -10.91 10.67
CA LYS A 77 1.08 -11.88 11.68
C LYS A 77 -0.15 -12.67 11.23
N LEU A 78 -1.10 -12.01 10.59
CA LEU A 78 -2.28 -12.67 10.04
C LEU A 78 -1.91 -13.67 8.95
N SER A 79 -1.06 -13.26 8.02
CA SER A 79 -0.64 -14.09 6.90
C SER A 79 0.20 -15.30 7.35
N GLU A 80 1.06 -15.10 8.34
CA GLU A 80 1.82 -16.18 8.98
C GLU A 80 0.92 -17.15 9.74
N HIS A 81 -0.10 -16.64 10.44
CA HIS A 81 -1.08 -17.49 11.14
C HIS A 81 -1.85 -18.41 10.18
N ILE A 82 -2.17 -17.93 8.98
CA ILE A 82 -2.84 -18.72 7.92
C ILE A 82 -1.83 -19.60 7.16
N GLY A 83 -0.53 -19.32 7.28
CA GLY A 83 0.53 -20.06 6.58
C GLY A 83 0.73 -19.65 5.12
N LEU A 84 0.49 -18.37 4.80
CA LEU A 84 0.65 -17.82 3.44
C LEU A 84 2.13 -17.55 3.11
N GLN A 85 2.53 -17.87 1.87
CA GLN A 85 3.91 -17.73 1.42
C GLN A 85 4.14 -16.46 0.60
N LYS A 86 3.25 -16.17 -0.37
CA LYS A 86 3.38 -15.08 -1.34
C LYS A 86 2.33 -13.99 -1.17
N LEU A 87 1.18 -14.29 -0.57
CA LEU A 87 0.15 -13.30 -0.29
C LEU A 87 0.30 -12.71 1.11
N LEU A 88 -0.07 -11.45 1.22
CA LEU A 88 -0.16 -10.70 2.46
C LEU A 88 -1.60 -10.21 2.62
N LEU A 89 -2.24 -10.63 3.71
CA LEU A 89 -3.56 -10.16 4.10
C LEU A 89 -3.43 -9.04 5.12
N ILE A 90 -4.03 -7.89 4.85
CA ILE A 90 -4.00 -6.73 5.72
C ILE A 90 -5.43 -6.39 6.17
N PRO A 91 -5.76 -6.52 7.47
CA PRO A 91 -7.03 -6.03 8.00
C PRO A 91 -7.14 -4.52 7.82
N SER A 92 -8.23 -4.06 7.22
CA SER A 92 -8.44 -2.66 6.86
C SER A 92 -9.91 -2.27 7.09
N THR A 93 -10.21 -0.99 6.88
CA THR A 93 -11.57 -0.48 7.01
C THR A 93 -11.89 0.47 5.88
N TYR A 94 -12.83 0.06 5.01
CA TYR A 94 -13.27 0.85 3.88
C TYR A 94 -14.70 1.35 4.09
N TYR A 95 -14.92 2.67 4.00
CA TYR A 95 -16.19 3.34 4.34
C TYR A 95 -16.83 2.85 5.66
N GLY A 96 -16.01 2.57 6.68
CA GLY A 96 -16.47 2.07 7.98
C GLY A 96 -16.79 0.57 8.03
N LYS A 97 -16.71 -0.15 6.91
CA LYS A 97 -16.82 -1.61 6.86
C LYS A 97 -15.44 -2.25 6.97
N LYS A 98 -15.33 -3.30 7.78
CA LYS A 98 -14.11 -4.10 7.87
C LYS A 98 -13.94 -4.91 6.59
N VAL A 99 -12.72 -4.95 6.09
CA VAL A 99 -12.33 -5.70 4.89
C VAL A 99 -10.94 -6.26 5.09
N ILE A 100 -10.61 -7.33 4.40
CA ILE A 100 -9.25 -7.86 4.33
C ILE A 100 -8.67 -7.51 2.96
N GLU A 101 -7.62 -6.71 2.95
CA GLU A 101 -6.91 -6.37 1.72
C GLU A 101 -5.90 -7.47 1.36
N VAL A 102 -6.01 -7.99 0.14
CA VAL A 102 -5.09 -8.97 -0.44
C VAL A 102 -4.00 -8.22 -1.21
N HIS A 103 -2.76 -8.46 -0.81
CA HIS A 103 -1.56 -7.89 -1.42
C HIS A 103 -0.57 -9.00 -1.76
N LEU A 104 0.35 -8.72 -2.69
CA LEU A 104 1.56 -9.53 -2.80
C LEU A 104 2.46 -9.17 -1.62
N LYS A 105 3.02 -10.17 -0.94
CA LYS A 105 4.03 -9.96 0.10
C LYS A 105 5.21 -9.19 -0.50
N PRO A 106 5.71 -8.14 0.18
CA PRO A 106 6.89 -7.44 -0.29
C PRO A 106 8.04 -8.42 -0.49
N LEU A 107 8.66 -8.35 -1.66
CA LEU A 107 9.83 -9.13 -2.03
C LEU A 107 11.07 -8.25 -1.82
N ASP A 108 12.15 -8.88 -1.40
CA ASP A 108 13.41 -8.20 -1.16
C ASP A 108 14.19 -8.08 -2.48
N LEU A 109 15.20 -7.20 -2.50
CA LEU A 109 16.09 -7.09 -3.66
C LEU A 109 16.87 -8.39 -3.91
N SER A 110 17.15 -9.16 -2.86
CA SER A 110 17.79 -10.48 -2.95
C SER A 110 17.01 -11.43 -3.85
N ASP A 111 15.67 -11.43 -3.74
CA ASP A 111 14.80 -12.26 -4.59
C ASP A 111 14.99 -11.92 -6.08
N GLY A 112 15.18 -10.64 -6.38
CA GLY A 112 15.47 -10.17 -7.74
C GLY A 112 16.81 -10.69 -8.25
N PHE A 113 17.85 -10.69 -7.41
CA PHE A 113 19.16 -11.22 -7.78
C PHE A 113 19.13 -12.73 -7.99
N GLU A 114 18.42 -13.47 -7.15
CA GLU A 114 18.25 -14.93 -7.32
C GLU A 114 17.51 -15.30 -8.60
N ASN A 115 16.57 -14.44 -9.02
CA ASN A 115 15.78 -14.63 -10.22
C ASN A 115 16.44 -14.05 -11.48
N PHE A 116 17.55 -13.33 -11.37
CA PHE A 116 18.20 -12.64 -12.48
C PHE A 116 18.64 -13.59 -13.60
N SER A 117 19.12 -14.78 -13.25
CA SER A 117 19.59 -15.80 -14.19
C SER A 117 18.50 -16.75 -14.68
N LYS A 118 17.30 -16.73 -14.05
CA LYS A 118 16.22 -17.65 -14.36
C LYS A 118 15.37 -17.17 -15.53
N GLU A 119 14.76 -18.12 -16.24
CA GLU A 119 13.79 -17.77 -17.26
C GLU A 119 12.48 -17.28 -16.63
N LYS A 120 11.88 -16.25 -17.23
CA LYS A 120 10.60 -15.69 -16.76
C LYS A 120 9.51 -16.77 -16.65
N LYS A 121 9.51 -17.77 -17.53
CA LYS A 121 8.52 -18.84 -17.52
C LYS A 121 8.64 -19.72 -16.26
N GLU A 122 9.87 -19.99 -15.84
CA GLU A 122 10.16 -20.75 -14.61
C GLU A 122 9.71 -19.98 -13.37
N ILE A 123 10.11 -18.70 -13.26
CA ILE A 123 9.74 -17.81 -12.15
C ILE A 123 8.21 -17.72 -12.02
N MET A 124 7.53 -17.46 -13.14
CA MET A 124 6.07 -17.36 -13.15
C MET A 124 5.43 -18.71 -12.81
N GLY A 125 5.98 -19.83 -13.28
CA GLY A 125 5.47 -21.17 -12.99
C GLY A 125 5.44 -21.47 -11.48
N LEU A 126 6.54 -21.20 -10.79
CA LEU A 126 6.61 -21.32 -9.32
C LEU A 126 5.61 -20.39 -8.63
N LEU A 127 5.57 -19.12 -9.04
CA LEU A 127 4.63 -18.15 -8.49
C LEU A 127 3.16 -18.58 -8.65
N TYR A 128 2.79 -19.17 -9.79
CA TYR A 128 1.42 -19.67 -9.99
C TYR A 128 1.06 -20.76 -8.97
N VAL A 129 1.95 -21.71 -8.73
CA VAL A 129 1.73 -22.82 -7.77
C VAL A 129 1.60 -22.28 -6.35
N GLU A 130 2.51 -21.40 -5.93
CA GLU A 130 2.49 -20.83 -4.59
C GLU A 130 1.26 -19.95 -4.35
N LEU A 131 0.82 -19.19 -5.36
CA LEU A 131 -0.40 -18.39 -5.27
C LEU A 131 -1.67 -19.26 -5.24
N GLU A 132 -1.72 -20.36 -5.99
CA GLU A 132 -2.84 -21.31 -5.92
C GLU A 132 -2.98 -21.91 -4.52
N ASP A 133 -1.86 -22.30 -3.90
CA ASP A 133 -1.83 -22.81 -2.52
C ASP A 133 -2.26 -21.76 -1.50
N ASP A 134 -1.78 -20.53 -1.63
CA ASP A 134 -2.18 -19.42 -0.74
C ASP A 134 -3.69 -19.13 -0.87
N PHE A 135 -4.24 -19.04 -2.08
CA PHE A 135 -5.68 -18.82 -2.26
C PHE A 135 -6.52 -19.97 -1.69
N LYS A 136 -6.05 -21.22 -1.79
CA LYS A 136 -6.71 -22.36 -1.14
C LYS A 136 -6.76 -22.17 0.38
N LYS A 137 -5.64 -21.84 1.02
CA LYS A 137 -5.59 -21.58 2.48
C LYS A 137 -6.50 -20.42 2.91
N ILE A 138 -6.55 -19.35 2.11
CA ILE A 138 -7.44 -18.21 2.37
C ILE A 138 -8.91 -18.65 2.32
N ALA A 139 -9.27 -19.52 1.38
CA ALA A 139 -10.63 -20.06 1.30
C ALA A 139 -10.99 -20.87 2.55
N GLU A 140 -10.08 -21.75 2.98
CA GLU A 140 -10.25 -22.60 4.17
C GLU A 140 -10.30 -21.81 5.49
N TRP A 141 -9.59 -20.69 5.59
CA TRP A 141 -9.47 -19.92 6.85
C TRP A 141 -10.78 -19.27 7.36
N SER A 142 -11.73 -18.94 6.48
CA SER A 142 -13.08 -18.42 6.82
C SER A 142 -13.13 -17.27 7.87
N ASN A 143 -12.98 -16.01 7.42
CA ASN A 143 -13.03 -14.82 8.30
C ASN A 143 -14.34 -14.01 8.21
N GLY A 144 -15.28 -14.34 7.33
CA GLY A 144 -16.56 -13.62 7.14
C GLY A 144 -16.45 -12.17 6.66
N GLU A 145 -15.26 -11.58 6.67
CA GLU A 145 -14.98 -10.24 6.14
C GLU A 145 -14.70 -10.31 4.62
N PRO A 146 -15.18 -9.32 3.83
CA PRO A 146 -14.91 -9.26 2.40
C PRO A 146 -13.40 -9.18 2.10
N LEU A 147 -12.96 -9.95 1.11
CA LEU A 147 -11.61 -9.93 0.59
C LEU A 147 -11.56 -8.96 -0.59
N VAL A 148 -10.71 -7.94 -0.49
CA VAL A 148 -10.61 -6.89 -1.51
C VAL A 148 -9.16 -6.66 -1.93
N THR A 149 -8.96 -6.05 -3.07
CA THR A 149 -7.64 -5.57 -3.47
C THR A 149 -7.73 -4.33 -4.34
N THR A 150 -6.62 -3.63 -4.52
CA THR A 150 -6.43 -2.66 -5.60
C THR A 150 -5.14 -2.98 -6.33
N THR A 151 -5.24 -3.36 -7.60
CA THR A 151 -4.07 -3.75 -8.40
C THR A 151 -4.22 -3.42 -9.88
N HIS A 152 -3.11 -3.47 -10.59
CA HIS A 152 -3.04 -3.39 -12.06
C HIS A 152 -3.49 -4.67 -12.77
N LEU A 153 -3.87 -4.55 -14.04
CA LEU A 153 -4.46 -5.62 -14.83
C LEU A 153 -3.59 -6.89 -14.94
N SER A 154 -2.26 -6.74 -15.01
CA SER A 154 -1.36 -7.89 -15.18
C SER A 154 -1.36 -8.82 -13.96
N LEU A 155 -1.25 -8.27 -12.75
CA LEU A 155 -1.35 -9.08 -11.52
C LEU A 155 -2.78 -9.55 -11.29
N MET A 156 -3.76 -8.74 -11.67
CA MET A 156 -5.15 -9.16 -11.62
C MET A 156 -5.42 -10.42 -12.44
N ASN A 157 -4.87 -10.53 -13.65
CA ASN A 157 -5.02 -11.71 -14.48
C ASN A 157 -4.34 -12.95 -13.86
N ILE A 158 -3.20 -12.77 -13.20
CA ILE A 158 -2.54 -13.83 -12.44
C ILE A 158 -3.48 -14.31 -11.33
N TRP A 159 -4.01 -13.39 -10.54
CA TRP A 159 -4.90 -13.71 -9.41
C TRP A 159 -6.20 -14.38 -9.86
N LYS A 160 -6.83 -13.93 -10.95
CA LYS A 160 -8.00 -14.63 -11.51
C LYS A 160 -7.68 -16.07 -11.86
N LYS A 161 -6.50 -16.32 -12.43
CA LYS A 161 -6.10 -17.67 -12.82
C LYS A 161 -5.82 -18.55 -11.60
N THR A 162 -5.11 -18.04 -10.59
CA THR A 162 -4.69 -18.82 -9.41
C THR A 162 -5.81 -19.01 -8.38
N SER A 163 -6.78 -18.11 -8.32
CA SER A 163 -7.87 -18.17 -7.34
C SER A 163 -9.14 -18.87 -7.85
N ARG A 164 -9.25 -19.15 -9.15
CA ARG A 164 -10.50 -19.57 -9.84
C ARG A 164 -11.27 -20.72 -9.18
N ASN A 165 -10.58 -21.65 -8.53
CA ASN A 165 -11.22 -22.82 -7.91
C ASN A 165 -11.98 -22.44 -6.63
N HIS A 166 -11.60 -21.33 -5.99
CA HIS A 166 -12.11 -20.92 -4.69
C HIS A 166 -12.84 -19.58 -4.72
N PHE A 167 -12.42 -18.67 -5.61
CA PHE A 167 -12.95 -17.31 -5.69
C PHE A 167 -13.32 -16.91 -7.12
N LEU A 168 -14.41 -16.15 -7.21
CA LEU A 168 -14.73 -15.30 -8.34
C LEU A 168 -14.27 -13.87 -8.01
N ILE A 169 -13.47 -13.27 -8.90
CA ILE A 169 -12.99 -11.90 -8.69
C ILE A 169 -13.76 -10.91 -9.56
N GLU A 170 -14.48 -10.01 -8.90
CA GLU A 170 -15.33 -8.99 -9.53
C GLU A 170 -14.75 -7.59 -9.33
N PRO A 171 -14.81 -6.71 -10.35
CA PRO A 171 -14.45 -5.31 -10.17
C PRO A 171 -15.47 -4.63 -9.26
N ILE A 172 -14.98 -3.78 -8.37
CA ILE A 172 -15.82 -2.97 -7.47
C ILE A 172 -15.50 -1.50 -7.67
N ASP A 173 -16.51 -0.65 -7.49
CA ASP A 173 -16.37 0.81 -7.61
C ASP A 173 -15.80 1.41 -6.31
N LEU A 174 -14.72 0.77 -5.85
CA LEU A 174 -14.08 0.93 -4.56
C LEU A 174 -12.66 1.47 -4.75
N TYR A 175 -12.47 2.39 -5.70
CA TYR A 175 -11.15 2.83 -6.09
C TYR A 175 -10.47 3.61 -4.98
N ASP A 176 -9.37 3.06 -4.48
CA ASP A 176 -8.45 3.78 -3.61
C ASP A 176 -7.38 4.49 -4.44
N PRO A 177 -7.45 5.81 -4.62
CA PRO A 177 -6.48 6.55 -5.43
C PRO A 177 -5.07 6.56 -4.82
N TYR A 178 -4.92 6.14 -3.57
CA TYR A 178 -3.68 6.26 -2.80
C TYR A 178 -2.85 4.99 -2.76
N VAL A 179 -3.31 3.89 -3.39
CA VAL A 179 -2.62 2.58 -3.40
C VAL A 179 -1.63 2.43 -4.56
N LYS A 180 -1.60 3.39 -5.49
CA LYS A 180 -0.71 3.35 -6.65
C LYS A 180 0.76 3.43 -6.23
N MET A 181 1.55 2.47 -6.71
CA MET A 181 3.00 2.51 -6.61
C MET A 181 3.58 3.66 -7.44
N GLY A 182 4.58 4.34 -6.88
CA GLY A 182 5.44 5.26 -7.62
C GLY A 182 6.41 4.53 -8.56
N ASN A 183 7.08 5.28 -9.43
CA ASN A 183 8.02 4.70 -10.42
C ASN A 183 9.12 3.86 -9.77
N LEU A 184 9.73 4.36 -8.69
CA LEU A 184 10.83 3.67 -8.02
C LEU A 184 10.34 2.40 -7.31
N GLU A 185 9.18 2.46 -6.65
CA GLU A 185 8.53 1.31 -6.03
C GLU A 185 8.21 0.23 -7.07
N TRP A 186 7.74 0.64 -8.25
CA TRP A 186 7.47 -0.29 -9.35
C TRP A 186 8.73 -0.95 -9.91
N VAL A 187 9.81 -0.20 -10.09
CA VAL A 187 11.09 -0.75 -10.57
C VAL A 187 11.62 -1.80 -9.59
N VAL A 188 11.57 -1.49 -8.29
CA VAL A 188 11.99 -2.42 -7.23
C VAL A 188 11.09 -3.65 -7.22
N ALA A 189 9.76 -3.46 -7.16
CA ALA A 189 8.81 -4.57 -7.12
C ALA A 189 8.91 -5.50 -8.33
N SER A 190 9.05 -4.93 -9.53
CA SER A 190 9.20 -5.72 -10.76
C SER A 190 10.52 -6.49 -10.81
N PHE A 191 11.62 -5.87 -10.37
CA PHE A 191 12.90 -6.54 -10.24
C PHE A 191 12.84 -7.68 -9.22
N SER A 192 12.37 -7.42 -8.00
CA SER A 192 12.26 -8.43 -6.96
C SER A 192 11.37 -9.61 -7.36
N LEU A 193 10.30 -9.36 -8.11
CA LEU A 193 9.40 -10.41 -8.59
C LEU A 193 9.96 -11.23 -9.77
N THR A 194 10.69 -10.60 -10.70
CA THR A 194 11.00 -11.23 -12.00
C THR A 194 12.49 -11.29 -12.34
N GLY A 195 13.35 -10.77 -11.49
CA GLY A 195 14.78 -10.53 -11.77
C GLY A 195 15.03 -9.47 -12.84
N LYS A 196 13.99 -8.82 -13.38
CA LYS A 196 14.09 -7.85 -14.47
C LYS A 196 13.34 -6.57 -14.11
N PRO A 197 14.04 -5.42 -14.01
CA PRO A 197 13.38 -4.16 -13.69
C PRO A 197 12.48 -3.74 -14.86
N SER A 198 11.27 -3.29 -14.55
CA SER A 198 10.36 -2.67 -15.51
C SER A 198 10.28 -1.18 -15.25
N LEU A 199 10.60 -0.38 -16.27
CA LEU A 199 10.42 1.08 -16.22
C LEU A 199 8.98 1.50 -16.55
N LYS A 200 8.18 0.58 -17.11
CA LYS A 200 6.82 0.87 -17.56
C LYS A 200 5.83 0.61 -16.44
N VAL A 201 5.54 1.66 -15.66
CA VAL A 201 4.51 1.61 -14.62
C VAL A 201 3.13 1.43 -15.25
N PRO A 202 2.26 0.58 -14.68
CA PRO A 202 0.88 0.45 -15.13
C PRO A 202 0.09 1.74 -14.90
N ASN A 203 -0.51 2.27 -15.97
CA ASN A 203 -1.29 3.51 -15.91
C ASN A 203 -2.68 3.33 -15.28
N LYS A 204 -3.19 2.08 -15.26
CA LYS A 204 -4.55 1.75 -14.83
C LYS A 204 -4.51 0.76 -13.67
N TRP A 205 -5.20 1.14 -12.60
CA TRP A 205 -5.38 0.37 -11.37
C TRP A 205 -6.87 0.33 -11.08
N TYR A 206 -7.33 -0.83 -10.64
CA TYR A 206 -8.73 -1.06 -10.33
C TYR A 206 -8.84 -1.82 -9.02
N SER A 207 -9.98 -1.69 -8.38
CA SER A 207 -10.28 -2.39 -7.14
C SER A 207 -11.18 -3.57 -7.44
N TYR A 208 -10.95 -4.65 -6.71
CA TYR A 208 -11.63 -5.93 -6.93
C TYR A 208 -12.03 -6.55 -5.60
N GLU A 209 -13.12 -7.30 -5.62
CA GLU A 209 -13.60 -8.14 -4.52
C GLU A 209 -13.50 -9.62 -4.90
N PHE A 210 -13.07 -10.45 -3.96
CA PHE A 210 -13.05 -11.90 -4.09
C PHE A 210 -14.29 -12.49 -3.42
N LYS A 211 -15.22 -12.98 -4.23
CA LYS A 211 -16.42 -13.70 -3.76
C LYS A 211 -16.14 -15.19 -3.73
N ARG A 212 -16.55 -15.89 -2.67
CA ARG A 212 -16.34 -17.34 -2.60
C ARG A 212 -17.26 -18.03 -3.59
N ASN A 213 -16.75 -19.08 -4.25
CA ASN A 213 -17.55 -19.86 -5.19
C ASN A 213 -18.78 -20.52 -4.52
N GLU A 214 -18.68 -20.84 -3.23
CA GLU A 214 -19.77 -21.46 -2.44
C GLU A 214 -20.91 -20.46 -2.13
N GLU A 215 -20.59 -19.19 -1.89
CA GLU A 215 -21.59 -18.13 -1.66
C GLU A 215 -22.46 -17.90 -2.90
N LEU A 216 -21.87 -18.05 -4.10
CA LEU A 216 -22.57 -17.97 -5.39
C LEU A 216 -23.52 -19.13 -5.66
N ILE A 217 -23.30 -20.31 -5.05
CA ILE A 217 -24.20 -21.46 -5.18
C ILE A 217 -25.46 -21.23 -4.34
N CYS A 218 -25.33 -20.64 -3.15
CA CYS A 218 -26.46 -20.29 -2.29
C CYS A 218 -27.29 -19.10 -2.83
N GLU A 219 -26.67 -18.10 -3.45
CA GLU A 219 -27.42 -17.00 -4.08
C GLU A 219 -28.22 -17.48 -5.32
N LYS A 220 -27.71 -18.46 -6.06
CA LYS A 220 -28.41 -19.02 -7.22
C LYS A 220 -29.50 -20.04 -6.87
N SER A 221 -29.42 -20.71 -5.72
CA SER A 221 -30.45 -21.64 -5.25
C SER A 221 -31.60 -20.95 -4.50
N SER A 222 -31.46 -19.65 -4.22
CA SER A 222 -32.46 -18.81 -3.53
C SER A 222 -33.30 -17.95 -4.49
N CYS A 223 -33.18 -18.16 -5.81
CA CYS A 223 -33.97 -17.53 -6.88
C CYS A 223 -34.84 -18.57 -7.59
#